data_AF-A0A954T9G3-F1
#
_entry.id   AF-A0A954T9G3-F1
#
_cell.length_a   1.000
_cell.length_b   1.000
_cell.length_c   1.000
_cell.angle_alpha   90.00
_cell.angle_beta   90.00
_cell.angle_gamma   90.00
#
_symmetry.space_group_name_H-M   'P 1'
#
loop_
_entity.id
_entity.type
_entity.pdbx_description
1 polymer ?
#
loop_
_entity_poly.entity_id
_entity_poly.type
_entity_poly.pdbx_seq_one_letter_code
_entity_poly.pdbx_strand_id
1 'polypeptide(L)'
;MVWDTIPGDVKESLHASSTQSNISPQDYAGSDACVDCHQQNHADWSVHPHRWMNAVADEQTVLGDFDRGAEISYLGGVAKFYRDQGKYKMRFDRHDLHRDYEITQTIGSRFHQYYVGKGVEGPEPREHNYYKVEFVLPFGYWLDRQAWVPIVHVHEELADNERWESVEELKPSASSRTSVSGEVGAARGVIDESVDIALHYARACNYCHTSFPLADMFVRFPKNLGNSIPVKSYFELSDYVAQSHPQIWDGTQPPEQFADAEIQALTGEFIAFDARDQAISLGVGCEACHLGCKAHAQNATSHPAFIPQNPHLLSYTDPDAIDSGRTSENVNAICSRCHAGNRPRYAAGMATWNSTEYTDATRGSCYSELRCTDCHSPHKATGKKWPHSPQHDDDRCLRCHESLREPQRRQRHTHHPAGSTGDHCMNCHMPKINEGMQDVVRTHAIFSPTNPAMIEANQPNACNLCHLDKPIDWTISYLQSWYGRVYAQQMIMQNYPVRAQPVGLGWLKQNHAPTRLVTAQAVADQQATWALPALLQMLDDPYLLNRQFAQVSVERLIGAQLDKRFGYWYYMTEQQRQPIVQSMQKTLGQ
;
A
#
# COMPACT_ATOMS: atom_id res chain seq x y z
N MET A 1 1.48 -9.83 25.20
CA MET A 1 2.37 -10.87 24.64
C MET A 1 2.80 -11.65 25.84
N VAL A 2 2.49 -12.95 25.89
CA VAL A 2 3.05 -13.77 26.95
C VAL A 2 4.21 -14.51 26.31
N TRP A 3 5.40 -14.30 26.85
CA TRP A 3 6.64 -14.90 26.41
C TRP A 3 6.58 -16.39 26.80
N ASP A 4 6.21 -17.22 25.82
CA ASP A 4 6.17 -18.69 25.89
C ASP A 4 5.44 -19.39 27.03
N THR A 5 4.38 -18.79 27.55
CA THR A 5 3.49 -19.50 28.48
C THR A 5 2.44 -20.32 27.73
N ILE A 6 2.84 -21.48 27.22
CA ILE A 6 1.89 -22.52 26.82
C ILE A 6 1.64 -23.43 28.02
N PRO A 7 0.38 -23.63 28.45
CA PRO A 7 0.06 -24.67 29.43
C PRO A 7 0.62 -26.04 28.98
N GLY A 8 1.18 -26.83 29.89
CA GLY A 8 1.89 -28.07 29.53
C GLY A 8 1.01 -29.08 28.76
N ASP A 9 -0.26 -29.19 29.13
CA ASP A 9 -1.26 -30.00 28.43
C ASP A 9 -1.52 -29.51 26.99
N VAL A 10 -1.49 -28.20 26.77
CA VAL A 10 -1.56 -27.62 25.43
C VAL A 10 -0.27 -27.93 24.66
N LYS A 11 0.91 -27.75 25.26
CA LYS A 11 2.20 -28.03 24.60
C LYS A 11 2.32 -29.49 24.16
N GLU A 12 1.86 -30.44 24.97
CA GLU A 12 1.84 -31.88 24.64
C GLU A 12 0.92 -32.22 23.45
N SER A 13 -0.11 -31.40 23.22
CA SER A 13 -1.06 -31.58 22.09
C SER A 13 -0.64 -30.90 20.79
N LEU A 14 0.47 -30.17 20.81
CA LEU A 14 1.00 -29.47 19.64
C LEU A 14 2.09 -30.30 18.96
N HIS A 15 2.14 -30.19 17.64
CA HIS A 15 3.15 -30.82 16.79
C HIS A 15 4.03 -29.73 16.17
N ALA A 16 5.35 -29.94 16.18
CA ALA A 16 6.26 -29.09 15.41
C ALA A 16 5.94 -29.24 13.91
N SER A 17 5.82 -28.11 13.20
CA SER A 17 5.47 -28.08 11.77
C SER A 17 6.49 -28.82 10.89
N SER A 18 7.74 -28.95 11.33
CA SER A 18 8.78 -29.77 10.72
C SER A 18 9.98 -29.89 11.66
N THR A 19 10.80 -30.92 11.47
CA THR A 19 12.13 -31.03 12.10
C THR A 19 13.18 -30.17 11.40
N GLN A 20 12.89 -29.70 10.19
CA GLN A 20 13.72 -28.79 9.40
C GLN A 20 13.06 -27.42 9.34
N SER A 21 13.84 -26.39 9.08
CA SER A 21 13.35 -25.03 8.90
C SER A 21 13.45 -24.58 7.45
N ASN A 22 12.50 -23.75 7.03
CA ASN A 22 12.58 -22.93 5.82
C ASN A 22 12.33 -21.44 6.12
N ILE A 23 12.38 -21.02 7.38
CA ILE A 23 12.10 -19.62 7.78
C ILE A 23 13.19 -18.99 8.65
N SER A 24 14.16 -19.75 9.13
CA SER A 24 15.28 -19.27 9.94
C SER A 24 16.35 -18.63 9.07
N PRO A 25 17.20 -17.72 9.61
CA PRO A 25 18.20 -16.98 8.83
C PRO A 25 19.12 -17.88 7.99
N GLN A 26 19.53 -19.03 8.52
CA GLN A 26 20.44 -19.96 7.84
C GLN A 26 19.84 -20.67 6.61
N ASP A 27 18.52 -20.64 6.45
CA ASP A 27 17.78 -21.32 5.38
C ASP A 27 17.75 -20.51 4.08
N TYR A 28 18.16 -19.24 4.12
CA TYR A 28 18.14 -18.33 2.99
C TYR A 28 19.47 -18.38 2.24
N ALA A 29 19.41 -18.41 0.92
CA ALA A 29 20.58 -18.39 0.03
C ALA A 29 20.81 -17.03 -0.64
N GLY A 30 19.82 -16.13 -0.60
CA GLY A 30 19.82 -14.90 -1.37
C GLY A 30 19.34 -15.12 -2.81
N SER A 31 18.84 -14.04 -3.43
CA SER A 31 18.20 -14.13 -4.75
C SER A 31 19.19 -14.50 -5.88
N ASP A 32 20.47 -14.15 -5.72
CA ASP A 32 21.52 -14.45 -6.69
C ASP A 32 21.76 -15.97 -6.83
N ALA A 33 21.51 -16.76 -5.77
CA ALA A 33 21.63 -18.22 -5.83
C ALA A 33 20.60 -18.87 -6.78
N CYS A 34 19.56 -18.14 -7.19
CA CYS A 34 18.51 -18.65 -8.07
C CYS A 34 18.86 -18.52 -9.57
N VAL A 35 19.78 -17.63 -9.95
CA VAL A 35 19.96 -17.21 -11.35
C VAL A 35 20.43 -18.33 -12.27
N ASP A 36 21.31 -19.22 -11.78
CA ASP A 36 21.91 -20.28 -12.60
C ASP A 36 20.86 -21.25 -13.17
N CYS A 37 19.82 -21.55 -12.39
CA CYS A 37 18.73 -22.44 -12.76
C CYS A 37 17.47 -21.71 -13.25
N HIS A 38 17.23 -20.46 -12.81
CA HIS A 38 16.00 -19.70 -13.07
C HIS A 38 16.26 -18.36 -13.77
N GLN A 39 17.10 -18.38 -14.81
CA GLN A 39 17.58 -17.19 -15.54
C GLN A 39 16.45 -16.24 -15.97
N GLN A 40 15.37 -16.75 -16.58
CA GLN A 40 14.29 -15.89 -17.07
C GLN A 40 13.51 -15.23 -15.91
N ASN A 41 13.16 -16.01 -14.87
CA ASN A 41 12.44 -15.46 -13.72
C ASN A 41 13.30 -14.42 -12.99
N HIS A 42 14.60 -14.70 -12.84
CA HIS A 42 15.54 -13.76 -12.23
C HIS A 42 15.69 -12.48 -13.06
N ALA A 43 15.82 -12.60 -14.39
CA ALA A 43 15.89 -11.45 -15.28
C ALA A 43 14.62 -10.59 -15.17
N ASP A 44 13.43 -11.20 -15.20
CA ASP A 44 12.15 -10.49 -15.05
C ASP A 44 12.03 -9.82 -13.67
N TRP A 45 12.40 -10.54 -12.59
CA TRP A 45 12.38 -10.03 -11.21
C TRP A 45 13.39 -8.90 -10.97
N SER A 46 14.58 -8.97 -11.55
CA SER A 46 15.66 -7.99 -11.32
C SER A 46 15.30 -6.57 -11.76
N VAL A 47 14.31 -6.42 -12.64
CA VAL A 47 13.75 -5.13 -13.08
C VAL A 47 12.34 -4.88 -12.52
N HIS A 48 11.84 -5.79 -11.68
CA HIS A 48 10.50 -5.70 -11.10
C HIS A 48 10.47 -4.67 -9.96
N PRO A 49 9.37 -3.90 -9.79
CA PRO A 49 9.23 -2.97 -8.67
C PRO A 49 9.48 -3.60 -7.28
N HIS A 50 9.04 -4.83 -7.04
CA HIS A 50 9.34 -5.62 -5.83
C HIS A 50 10.83 -5.64 -5.46
N ARG A 51 11.73 -5.89 -6.41
CA ARG A 51 13.18 -5.87 -6.18
C ARG A 51 13.66 -4.52 -5.67
N TRP A 52 13.04 -3.45 -6.16
CA TRP A 52 13.44 -2.06 -5.95
C TRP A 52 12.48 -1.30 -5.03
N MET A 53 11.66 -2.01 -4.23
CA MET A 53 10.85 -1.36 -3.19
C MET A 53 11.71 -0.81 -2.07
N ASN A 54 12.94 -1.29 -1.94
CA ASN A 54 13.95 -0.75 -1.07
C ASN A 54 15.35 -1.05 -1.64
N ALA A 55 16.25 -0.07 -1.56
CA ALA A 55 17.66 -0.25 -1.89
C ALA A 55 18.52 0.77 -1.15
N VAL A 56 19.81 0.47 -0.96
CA VAL A 56 20.79 1.47 -0.53
C VAL A 56 20.77 2.64 -1.51
N ALA A 57 20.86 3.87 -1.01
CA ALA A 57 20.94 5.05 -1.86
C ALA A 57 22.35 5.17 -2.49
N ASP A 58 22.44 4.94 -3.80
CA ASP A 58 23.66 5.07 -4.59
C ASP A 58 23.33 5.58 -6.01
N GLU A 59 24.34 5.70 -6.88
CA GLU A 59 24.19 6.20 -8.25
C GLU A 59 23.32 5.31 -9.15
N GLN A 60 23.13 4.03 -8.80
CA GLN A 60 22.31 3.09 -9.58
C GLN A 60 20.85 3.08 -9.13
N THR A 61 20.60 3.40 -7.86
CA THR A 61 19.27 3.25 -7.23
C THR A 61 18.55 4.57 -7.03
N VAL A 62 19.27 5.68 -6.90
CA VAL A 62 18.66 7.02 -6.80
C VAL A 62 18.25 7.50 -8.18
N LEU A 63 16.94 7.67 -8.36
CA LEU A 63 16.32 8.14 -9.59
C LEU A 63 15.95 9.62 -9.56
N GLY A 64 15.93 10.24 -8.37
CA GLY A 64 15.67 11.67 -8.21
C GLY A 64 16.87 12.55 -8.53
N ASP A 65 16.59 13.82 -8.75
CA ASP A 65 17.59 14.84 -9.06
C ASP A 65 18.26 15.36 -7.77
N PHE A 66 19.57 15.16 -7.64
CA PHE A 66 20.42 15.67 -6.56
C PHE A 66 21.54 16.59 -7.08
N ASP A 67 21.40 17.07 -8.32
CA ASP A 67 22.36 17.96 -8.95
C ASP A 67 22.03 19.43 -8.68
N ARG A 68 22.81 20.34 -9.27
CA ARG A 68 22.81 21.76 -8.90
C ARG A 68 21.47 22.43 -9.25
N GLY A 69 20.69 22.72 -8.23
CA GLY A 69 19.40 23.42 -8.32
C GLY A 69 18.20 22.57 -7.87
N ALA A 70 18.43 21.33 -7.42
CA ALA A 70 17.38 20.48 -6.88
C ALA A 70 16.85 21.02 -5.54
N GLU A 71 15.74 21.74 -5.61
CA GLU A 71 15.05 22.29 -4.43
C GLU A 71 13.53 22.29 -4.58
N ILE A 72 12.84 22.33 -3.44
CA ILE A 72 11.39 22.51 -3.34
C ILE A 72 11.08 23.55 -2.26
N SER A 73 10.24 24.52 -2.61
CA SER A 73 9.62 25.42 -1.65
C SER A 73 8.31 24.82 -1.15
N TYR A 74 8.21 24.57 0.15
CA TYR A 74 7.05 23.93 0.75
C TYR A 74 6.74 24.53 2.12
N LEU A 75 5.50 24.99 2.30
CA LEU A 75 5.01 25.64 3.52
C LEU A 75 5.91 26.78 4.03
N GLY A 76 6.57 27.54 3.15
CA GLY A 76 7.47 28.64 3.55
C GLY A 76 8.85 28.19 4.03
N GLY A 77 9.16 26.90 3.98
CA GLY A 77 10.53 26.39 4.03
C GLY A 77 11.05 26.01 2.65
N VAL A 78 12.35 25.73 2.57
CA VAL A 78 13.03 25.26 1.36
C VAL A 78 13.79 23.98 1.70
N ALA A 79 13.49 22.90 0.99
CA ALA A 79 14.31 21.70 1.00
C ALA A 79 15.23 21.67 -0.22
N LYS A 80 16.52 21.43 -0.01
CA LYS A 80 17.56 21.29 -1.03
C LYS A 80 18.11 19.88 -1.01
N PHE A 81 18.28 19.29 -2.18
CA PHE A 81 18.78 17.93 -2.36
C PHE A 81 20.12 18.01 -3.07
N TYR A 82 21.14 17.37 -2.51
CA TYR A 82 22.49 17.48 -3.04
C TYR A 82 23.34 16.25 -2.73
N ARG A 83 24.41 16.10 -3.50
CA ARG A 83 25.46 15.12 -3.23
C ARG A 83 26.64 15.78 -2.53
N ASP A 84 27.15 15.14 -1.48
CA ASP A 84 28.35 15.57 -0.77
C ASP A 84 29.21 14.35 -0.41
N GLN A 85 30.48 14.37 -0.83
CA GLN A 85 31.43 13.25 -0.65
C GLN A 85 30.87 11.88 -1.08
N GLY A 86 30.10 11.85 -2.18
CA GLY A 86 29.47 10.63 -2.70
C GLY A 86 28.18 10.20 -1.99
N LYS A 87 27.80 10.87 -0.90
CA LYS A 87 26.55 10.62 -0.18
C LYS A 87 25.43 11.52 -0.65
N TYR A 88 24.20 11.03 -0.55
CA TYR A 88 22.98 11.79 -0.82
C TYR A 88 22.53 12.52 0.44
N LYS A 89 22.19 13.80 0.32
CA LYS A 89 21.79 14.64 1.43
C LYS A 89 20.57 15.48 1.09
N MET A 90 19.82 15.79 2.13
CA MET A 90 18.75 16.78 2.11
C MET A 90 19.04 17.82 3.18
N ARG A 91 18.88 19.10 2.84
CA ARG A 91 18.86 20.21 3.79
C ARG A 91 17.49 20.82 3.80
N PHE A 92 16.96 21.13 4.98
CA PHE A 92 15.74 21.90 5.12
C PHE A 92 15.97 23.16 5.95
N ASP A 93 15.55 24.29 5.39
CA ASP A 93 15.63 25.61 5.99
C ASP A 93 14.23 26.21 6.13
N ARG A 94 13.87 26.70 7.32
CA ARG A 94 12.63 27.45 7.56
C ARG A 94 12.75 28.38 8.76
N HIS A 95 12.67 29.69 8.52
CA HIS A 95 12.96 30.69 9.57
C HIS A 95 14.31 30.40 10.23
N ASP A 96 14.34 30.14 11.53
CA ASP A 96 15.55 29.79 12.30
C ASP A 96 15.81 28.26 12.36
N LEU A 97 14.91 27.44 11.83
CA LEU A 97 15.11 25.99 11.77
C LEU A 97 16.05 25.64 10.61
N HIS A 98 17.12 24.94 10.95
CA HIS A 98 18.06 24.33 10.01
C HIS A 98 18.23 22.86 10.34
N ARG A 99 18.06 21.99 9.34
CA ARG A 99 18.26 20.54 9.50
C ARG A 99 18.89 19.92 8.26
N ASP A 100 19.96 19.17 8.48
CA ASP A 100 20.61 18.36 7.45
C ASP A 100 20.39 16.88 7.74
N TYR A 101 20.11 16.14 6.66
CA TYR A 101 19.81 14.73 6.67
C TYR A 101 20.76 13.99 5.72
N GLU A 102 21.27 12.84 6.16
CA GLU A 102 21.89 11.86 5.27
C GLU A 102 20.82 10.90 4.77
N ILE A 103 20.75 10.72 3.45
CA ILE A 103 19.87 9.75 2.79
C ILE A 103 20.64 8.46 2.62
N THR A 104 20.08 7.37 3.14
CA THR A 104 20.73 6.07 3.24
C THR A 104 20.07 5.03 2.35
N GLN A 105 18.77 5.17 2.08
CA GLN A 105 18.01 4.23 1.27
C GLN A 105 16.95 4.92 0.41
N THR A 106 16.49 4.22 -0.62
CA THR A 106 15.35 4.60 -1.46
C THR A 106 14.17 3.65 -1.20
N ILE A 107 12.96 4.13 -1.41
CA ILE A 107 11.73 3.33 -1.40
C ILE A 107 10.94 3.59 -2.68
N GLY A 108 10.67 2.52 -3.42
CA GLY A 108 9.91 2.58 -4.68
C GLY A 108 10.74 3.05 -5.88
N SER A 109 10.27 2.67 -7.07
CA SER A 109 11.03 2.81 -8.33
C SER A 109 10.18 3.07 -9.57
N ARG A 110 8.84 3.10 -9.43
CA ARG A 110 7.91 3.10 -10.57
C ARG A 110 7.22 4.43 -10.83
N PHE A 111 6.69 5.05 -9.77
CA PHE A 111 5.83 6.23 -9.86
C PHE A 111 6.42 7.41 -9.08
N HIS A 112 6.68 7.15 -7.80
CA HIS A 112 7.42 8.02 -6.90
C HIS A 112 8.58 7.21 -6.35
N GLN A 113 9.67 7.92 -6.04
CA GLN A 113 10.74 7.40 -5.19
C GLN A 113 10.75 8.23 -3.90
N TYR A 114 10.63 7.54 -2.77
CA TYR A 114 10.79 8.12 -1.44
C TYR A 114 12.18 7.80 -0.90
N TYR A 115 12.59 8.54 0.12
CA TYR A 115 13.93 8.45 0.67
C TYR A 115 13.87 8.21 2.16
N VAL A 116 14.76 7.34 2.64
CA VAL A 116 14.96 7.07 4.06
C VAL A 116 16.29 7.66 4.47
N GLY A 117 16.32 8.25 5.64
CA GLY A 117 17.52 8.85 6.19
C GLY A 117 17.40 9.18 7.65
N LYS A 118 18.42 9.85 8.16
CA LYS A 118 18.47 10.39 9.52
C LYS A 118 19.14 11.75 9.54
N GLY A 119 18.88 12.49 10.61
CA GLY A 119 19.52 13.76 10.88
C GLY A 119 21.03 13.63 11.10
N VAL A 120 21.78 14.63 10.64
CA VAL A 120 23.22 14.79 10.89
C VAL A 120 23.53 16.16 11.53
N GLU A 121 22.70 17.16 11.26
CA GLU A 121 22.76 18.50 11.87
C GLU A 121 21.35 19.03 12.14
N GLY A 122 21.16 19.71 13.27
CA GLY A 122 19.87 20.22 13.72
C GLY A 122 19.94 20.84 15.13
N PRO A 123 18.87 21.53 15.59
CA PRO A 123 18.81 22.11 16.92
C PRO A 123 18.60 21.07 18.04
N GLU A 124 18.28 19.83 17.68
CA GLU A 124 18.00 18.76 18.65
C GLU A 124 19.26 18.38 19.45
N PRO A 125 19.10 17.95 20.71
CA PRO A 125 20.18 17.33 21.47
C PRO A 125 20.73 16.08 20.76
N ARG A 126 22.01 15.76 20.92
CA ARG A 126 22.67 14.66 20.18
C ARG A 126 22.12 13.28 20.53
N GLU A 127 21.52 13.15 21.70
CA GLU A 127 20.82 11.97 22.16
C GLU A 127 19.42 11.79 21.55
N HIS A 128 18.90 12.79 20.83
CA HIS A 128 17.59 12.75 20.21
C HIS A 128 17.54 11.73 19.06
N ASN A 129 16.38 11.08 18.89
CA ASN A 129 16.19 10.05 17.86
C ASN A 129 16.43 10.56 16.43
N TYR A 130 16.30 11.88 16.21
CA TYR A 130 16.63 12.54 14.94
C TYR A 130 17.99 12.10 14.39
N TYR A 131 18.99 11.92 15.26
CA TYR A 131 20.35 11.49 14.87
C TYR A 131 20.59 9.98 14.93
N LYS A 132 19.67 9.23 15.56
CA LYS A 132 19.89 7.81 15.93
C LYS A 132 19.11 6.83 15.07
N VAL A 133 17.95 7.22 14.57
CA VAL A 133 17.05 6.31 13.84
C VAL A 133 16.79 6.76 12.42
N GLU A 134 16.60 5.80 11.53
CA GLU A 134 16.25 6.03 10.14
C GLU A 134 14.73 6.19 9.98
N PHE A 135 14.31 7.15 9.16
CA PHE A 135 12.90 7.43 8.88
C PHE A 135 12.67 7.90 7.46
N VAL A 136 11.43 7.79 7.01
CA VAL A 136 11.02 8.29 5.70
C VAL A 136 11.02 9.82 5.72
N LEU A 137 11.80 10.42 4.82
CA LEU A 137 11.88 11.87 4.67
C LEU A 137 10.58 12.44 4.08
N PRO A 138 10.25 13.71 4.37
CA PRO A 138 8.95 14.29 4.03
C PRO A 138 8.77 14.63 2.54
N PHE A 139 9.81 14.43 1.72
CA PHE A 139 9.78 14.70 0.29
C PHE A 139 10.13 13.44 -0.52
N GLY A 140 9.43 13.28 -1.63
CA GLY A 140 9.69 12.27 -2.64
C GLY A 140 9.95 12.89 -4.01
N TYR A 141 10.40 12.07 -4.93
CA TYR A 141 10.60 12.46 -6.32
C TYR A 141 9.51 11.84 -7.19
N TRP A 142 8.72 12.68 -7.86
CA TRP A 142 7.73 12.24 -8.85
C TRP A 142 8.44 11.98 -10.18
N LEU A 143 8.65 10.71 -10.49
CA LEU A 143 9.49 10.27 -11.60
C LEU A 143 9.01 10.78 -12.97
N ASP A 144 7.69 10.76 -13.22
CA ASP A 144 7.13 11.21 -14.50
C ASP A 144 7.17 12.74 -14.68
N ARG A 145 7.11 13.49 -13.57
CA ARG A 145 7.23 14.96 -13.60
C ARG A 145 8.66 15.45 -13.47
N GLN A 146 9.59 14.58 -13.08
CA GLN A 146 10.95 14.92 -12.75
C GLN A 146 11.02 16.05 -11.71
N ALA A 147 10.21 15.95 -10.67
CA ALA A 147 10.03 17.01 -9.68
C ALA A 147 10.00 16.47 -8.24
N TRP A 148 10.62 17.22 -7.34
CA TRP A 148 10.49 17.04 -5.90
C TRP A 148 9.09 17.46 -5.45
N VAL A 149 8.46 16.65 -4.61
CA VAL A 149 7.09 16.85 -4.10
C VAL A 149 6.97 16.37 -2.64
N PRO A 150 6.06 16.93 -1.83
CA PRO A 150 5.79 16.39 -0.49
C PRO A 150 5.16 14.99 -0.59
N ILE A 151 5.43 14.15 0.41
CA ILE A 151 4.81 12.82 0.48
C ILE A 151 3.31 12.94 0.78
N VAL A 152 2.48 12.21 0.02
CA VAL A 152 1.02 12.15 0.23
C VAL A 152 0.46 10.73 0.10
N HIS A 153 1.34 9.75 -0.13
CA HIS A 153 1.00 8.34 -0.43
C HIS A 153 1.63 7.37 0.57
N VAL A 154 1.92 7.81 1.79
CA VAL A 154 2.58 6.97 2.81
C VAL A 154 1.70 6.78 4.03
N HIS A 155 1.19 7.88 4.59
CA HIS A 155 0.30 7.90 5.75
C HIS A 155 -1.15 8.18 5.35
N GLU A 156 -2.08 8.04 6.30
CA GLU A 156 -3.44 8.52 6.11
C GLU A 156 -3.42 10.02 5.78
N GLU A 157 -4.19 10.38 4.76
CA GLU A 157 -4.22 11.73 4.22
C GLU A 157 -5.18 12.60 5.03
N LEU A 158 -4.69 13.73 5.52
CA LEU A 158 -5.44 14.67 6.35
C LEU A 158 -5.73 15.98 5.59
N ALA A 159 -6.80 16.67 5.98
CA ALA A 159 -7.15 17.98 5.44
C ALA A 159 -6.09 19.03 5.85
N ASP A 160 -5.90 20.10 5.07
CA ASP A 160 -4.93 21.18 5.32
C ASP A 160 -4.94 21.71 6.78
N ASN A 161 -6.11 21.81 7.40
CA ASN A 161 -6.28 22.29 8.78
C ASN A 161 -6.04 21.22 9.86
N GLU A 162 -6.02 19.95 9.47
CA GLU A 162 -5.76 18.77 10.32
C GLU A 162 -4.36 18.19 10.10
N ARG A 163 -3.72 18.55 8.97
CA ARG A 163 -2.31 18.33 8.70
C ARG A 163 -1.53 19.11 9.73
N TRP A 164 -1.25 18.42 10.81
CA TRP A 164 -0.52 18.96 11.93
C TRP A 164 0.95 19.15 11.65
N GLU A 165 1.44 18.82 10.43
CA GLU A 165 2.76 19.20 9.90
C GLU A 165 3.09 20.52 10.55
N SER A 166 3.81 20.47 11.66
CA SER A 166 3.87 21.67 12.47
C SER A 166 4.63 22.59 11.55
N VAL A 167 4.01 23.73 11.32
CA VAL A 167 4.48 24.84 10.51
C VAL A 167 5.85 25.35 11.05
N GLU A 168 6.43 24.63 12.00
CA GLU A 168 7.65 24.93 12.73
C GLU A 168 8.69 23.81 12.61
N GLU A 169 8.34 22.53 12.36
CA GLU A 169 9.33 21.46 12.58
C GLU A 169 9.55 20.44 11.46
N LEU A 170 8.75 20.29 10.39
CA LEU A 170 8.94 19.13 9.46
C LEU A 170 9.12 17.77 10.18
N LYS A 171 8.60 17.63 11.41
CA LYS A 171 8.44 16.32 12.00
C LYS A 171 7.35 15.65 11.16
N PRO A 172 7.61 14.46 10.59
CA PRO A 172 6.53 13.76 9.92
C PRO A 172 5.42 13.51 10.97
N SER A 173 4.22 13.20 10.50
CA SER A 173 3.03 13.05 11.33
C SER A 173 3.05 11.80 12.24
N ALA A 174 3.29 11.91 13.56
CA ALA A 174 2.76 11.03 14.61
C ALA A 174 1.21 11.03 14.61
N SER A 175 0.57 10.83 13.44
CA SER A 175 -0.80 10.35 13.43
C SER A 175 -0.78 8.94 14.02
N SER A 176 -0.81 8.87 15.34
CA SER A 176 -1.24 7.71 16.12
C SER A 176 -2.75 7.47 15.98
N ARG A 177 -3.31 7.79 14.80
CA ARG A 177 -4.34 6.97 14.17
C ARG A 177 -3.74 6.18 13.02
N THR A 178 -2.55 5.61 13.23
CA THR A 178 -2.14 4.47 12.43
C THR A 178 -3.21 3.40 12.60
N SER A 179 -4.10 3.34 11.62
CA SER A 179 -4.87 2.18 11.22
C SER A 179 -3.95 1.07 10.69
N VAL A 180 -2.79 0.85 11.33
CA VAL A 180 -2.21 -0.50 11.37
C VAL A 180 -3.29 -1.31 12.06
N SER A 181 -3.98 -2.13 11.27
CA SER A 181 -4.94 -3.17 11.64
C SER A 181 -5.11 -3.35 13.14
N GLY A 182 -6.33 -3.10 13.63
CA GLY A 182 -6.80 -3.34 14.99
C GLY A 182 -5.77 -3.86 15.98
N GLU A 183 -5.53 -3.07 17.03
CA GLU A 183 -4.84 -3.56 18.21
C GLU A 183 -3.48 -4.20 17.92
N VAL A 184 -2.58 -3.52 17.20
CA VAL A 184 -1.21 -3.54 17.74
C VAL A 184 -1.39 -2.98 19.13
N GLY A 185 -1.11 -3.79 20.14
CA GLY A 185 -1.07 -3.24 21.48
C GLY A 185 -0.12 -2.08 21.34
N ALA A 186 -0.60 -0.86 21.57
CA ALA A 186 0.16 -0.02 22.45
C ALA A 186 0.60 -0.96 23.56
N ALA A 187 1.86 -1.40 23.53
CA ALA A 187 2.57 -1.46 24.78
C ALA A 187 2.17 -0.13 25.43
N ARG A 188 1.34 -0.21 26.47
CA ARG A 188 1.03 0.92 27.34
C ARG A 188 2.31 1.25 28.12
N GLY A 189 3.37 1.53 27.38
CA GLY A 189 4.64 2.06 27.77
C GLY A 189 4.78 3.29 26.92
N VAL A 190 4.44 4.43 27.53
CA VAL A 190 4.95 5.77 27.25
C VAL A 190 5.48 5.93 25.82
N ILE A 191 4.69 6.58 24.96
CA ILE A 191 5.30 7.34 23.86
C ILE A 191 6.14 8.38 24.58
N ASP A 192 7.42 8.07 24.75
CA ASP A 192 8.40 9.04 25.17
C ASP A 192 8.34 10.16 24.13
N GLU A 193 8.28 11.41 24.58
CA GLU A 193 8.28 12.59 23.72
C GLU A 193 9.52 12.63 22.81
N SER A 194 10.53 11.79 23.07
CA SER A 194 11.66 11.51 22.19
C SER A 194 11.34 10.64 20.94
N VAL A 195 10.17 10.01 20.84
CA VAL A 195 9.75 9.06 19.77
C VAL A 195 8.87 9.74 18.71
N ASP A 196 9.04 11.04 18.51
CA ASP A 196 8.30 11.84 17.53
C ASP A 196 8.93 11.79 16.13
N ILE A 197 9.15 10.56 15.62
CA ILE A 197 9.58 10.32 14.24
C ILE A 197 8.59 9.38 13.59
N ALA A 198 7.57 10.02 13.06
CA ALA A 198 6.35 9.53 12.44
C ALA A 198 6.40 8.47 11.35
N LEU A 199 7.58 8.02 10.94
CA LEU A 199 7.66 6.74 10.26
C LEU A 199 9.04 6.15 10.49
N HIS A 200 9.26 5.68 11.72
CA HIS A 200 10.41 4.83 12.03
C HIS A 200 10.46 3.71 10.99
N TYR A 201 11.43 3.80 10.09
CA TYR A 201 11.44 3.01 8.86
C TYR A 201 11.38 1.51 9.18
N ALA A 202 12.11 1.10 10.23
CA ALA A 202 12.17 -0.28 10.67
C ALA A 202 10.85 -0.82 11.27
N ARG A 203 9.96 0.05 11.78
CA ARG A 203 8.64 -0.33 12.33
C ARG A 203 7.51 -0.32 11.31
N ALA A 204 7.69 0.33 10.16
CA ALA A 204 6.64 0.54 9.17
C ALA A 204 7.01 -0.04 7.81
N CYS A 205 7.81 0.67 7.02
CA CYS A 205 8.12 0.30 5.63
C CYS A 205 8.87 -1.04 5.52
N ASN A 206 9.72 -1.32 6.51
CA ASN A 206 10.58 -2.49 6.50
C ASN A 206 9.83 -3.83 6.60
N TYR A 207 8.55 -3.81 6.98
CA TYR A 207 7.69 -4.99 7.01
C TYR A 207 7.40 -5.53 5.61
N CYS A 208 7.07 -4.64 4.67
CA CYS A 208 6.67 -5.00 3.31
C CYS A 208 7.78 -4.82 2.27
N HIS A 209 8.71 -3.88 2.48
CA HIS A 209 9.66 -3.45 1.45
C HIS A 209 11.04 -4.13 1.55
N THR A 210 11.23 -5.06 2.50
CA THR A 210 12.51 -5.72 2.75
C THR A 210 12.28 -7.20 3.04
N SER A 211 13.23 -8.05 2.64
CA SER A 211 13.17 -9.49 2.89
C SER A 211 13.99 -9.86 4.12
N PHE A 212 13.31 -10.10 5.23
CA PHE A 212 13.90 -10.73 6.41
C PHE A 212 13.57 -12.23 6.43
N PRO A 213 14.34 -13.02 7.20
CA PRO A 213 13.92 -14.35 7.58
C PRO A 213 12.52 -14.30 8.19
N LEU A 214 11.60 -15.14 7.71
CA LEU A 214 10.22 -15.13 8.19
C LEU A 214 10.13 -15.44 9.70
N ALA A 215 11.06 -16.23 10.26
CA ALA A 215 11.17 -16.45 11.71
C ALA A 215 11.45 -15.16 12.50
N ASP A 216 12.34 -14.29 12.02
CA ASP A 216 12.57 -12.97 12.62
C ASP A 216 11.33 -12.09 12.54
N MET A 217 10.56 -12.24 11.46
CA MET A 217 9.32 -11.49 11.30
C MET A 217 8.22 -11.93 12.27
N PHE A 218 8.23 -13.19 12.76
CA PHE A 218 7.36 -13.61 13.87
C PHE A 218 7.71 -12.89 15.17
N VAL A 219 8.98 -12.56 15.40
CA VAL A 219 9.40 -11.75 16.56
C VAL A 219 8.99 -10.30 16.39
N ARG A 220 9.25 -9.74 15.20
CA ARG A 220 9.06 -8.30 14.91
C ARG A 220 7.59 -7.91 14.77
N PHE A 221 6.78 -8.75 14.12
CA PHE A 221 5.41 -8.44 13.71
C PHE A 221 4.44 -9.64 13.85
N PRO A 222 4.35 -10.27 15.04
CA PRO A 222 3.59 -11.51 15.23
C PRO A 222 2.11 -11.40 14.84
N LYS A 223 1.47 -10.27 15.18
CA LYS A 223 0.05 -10.03 14.88
C LYS A 223 -0.24 -9.93 13.38
N ASN A 224 0.63 -9.27 12.64
CA ASN A 224 0.46 -9.09 11.19
C ASN A 224 0.61 -10.42 10.45
N LEU A 225 1.60 -11.22 10.83
CA LEU A 225 1.83 -12.54 10.24
C LEU A 225 0.76 -13.56 10.61
N GLY A 226 0.23 -13.53 11.84
CA GLY A 226 -0.80 -14.47 12.28
C GLY A 226 -2.08 -14.45 11.42
N ASN A 227 -2.39 -13.32 10.78
CA ASN A 227 -3.52 -13.20 9.85
C ASN A 227 -3.21 -13.71 8.42
N SER A 228 -1.94 -14.00 8.15
CA SER A 228 -1.43 -14.31 6.81
C SER A 228 -1.06 -15.77 6.63
N ILE A 229 -0.97 -16.56 7.73
CA ILE A 229 -0.53 -17.95 7.68
C ILE A 229 -1.76 -18.87 7.58
N PRO A 230 -1.78 -19.83 6.62
CA PRO A 230 -2.90 -20.75 6.42
C PRO A 230 -3.20 -21.65 7.62
N VAL A 231 -2.16 -21.98 8.38
CA VAL A 231 -2.24 -22.90 9.52
C VAL A 231 -2.23 -22.11 10.82
N LYS A 232 -3.18 -22.41 11.71
CA LYS A 232 -3.14 -21.88 13.08
C LYS A 232 -1.93 -22.48 13.78
N SER A 233 -1.00 -21.60 14.15
CA SER A 233 0.27 -22.00 14.73
C SER A 233 0.59 -21.19 15.97
N TYR A 234 1.38 -21.83 16.84
CA TYR A 234 2.07 -21.24 17.96
C TYR A 234 3.55 -21.11 17.60
N PHE A 235 4.22 -20.01 17.96
CA PHE A 235 5.64 -19.83 17.72
C PHE A 235 6.38 -19.75 19.05
N GLU A 236 7.27 -20.71 19.32
CA GLU A 236 8.13 -20.76 20.50
C GLU A 236 9.25 -19.73 20.34
N LEU A 237 9.02 -18.55 20.91
CA LEU A 237 9.83 -17.36 20.66
C LEU A 237 11.20 -17.44 21.33
N SER A 238 11.22 -17.81 22.60
CA SER A 238 12.38 -17.96 23.45
C SER A 238 13.36 -18.93 22.80
N ASP A 239 13.04 -20.23 22.69
CA ASP A 239 13.93 -21.24 22.12
C ASP A 239 14.46 -20.84 20.73
N TYR A 240 13.63 -20.19 19.89
CA TYR A 240 14.08 -19.61 18.63
C TYR A 240 15.15 -18.52 18.81
N VAL A 241 14.92 -17.53 19.68
CA VAL A 241 15.85 -16.43 19.94
C VAL A 241 17.15 -16.95 20.53
N ALA A 242 17.11 -17.86 21.51
CA ALA A 242 18.33 -18.46 22.09
C ALA A 242 19.16 -19.20 21.05
N GLN A 243 18.51 -19.90 20.12
CA GLN A 243 19.20 -20.64 19.08
C GLN A 243 19.74 -19.75 17.96
N SER A 244 18.93 -18.80 17.48
CA SER A 244 19.20 -18.07 16.24
C SER A 244 19.81 -16.68 16.48
N HIS A 245 19.61 -16.12 17.67
CA HIS A 245 20.06 -14.78 18.07
C HIS A 245 20.62 -14.76 19.51
N PRO A 246 21.63 -15.59 19.84
CA PRO A 246 22.20 -15.68 21.18
C PRO A 246 22.79 -14.36 21.70
N GLN A 247 23.10 -13.43 20.81
CA GLN A 247 23.56 -12.08 21.16
C GLN A 247 22.46 -11.20 21.77
N ILE A 248 21.18 -11.53 21.55
CA ILE A 248 20.03 -10.84 22.14
C ILE A 248 19.62 -11.55 23.43
N TRP A 249 19.53 -12.88 23.38
CA TRP A 249 19.24 -13.71 24.55
C TRP A 249 19.90 -15.06 24.40
N ASP A 250 20.66 -15.48 25.39
CA ASP A 250 21.47 -16.70 25.37
C ASP A 250 20.76 -17.92 26.01
N GLY A 251 19.50 -17.77 26.43
CA GLY A 251 18.73 -18.84 27.04
C GLY A 251 19.01 -19.08 28.54
N THR A 252 19.83 -18.25 29.19
CA THR A 252 20.28 -18.51 30.58
C THR A 252 19.22 -18.22 31.65
N GLN A 253 18.36 -17.22 31.44
CA GLN A 253 17.23 -16.90 32.30
C GLN A 253 15.96 -17.47 31.70
N PRO A 254 15.15 -18.26 32.44
CA PRO A 254 13.97 -18.89 31.84
C PRO A 254 12.86 -17.86 31.54
N PRO A 255 12.06 -18.09 30.49
CA PRO A 255 10.97 -17.23 30.02
C PRO A 255 10.07 -16.62 31.10
N GLU A 256 9.66 -17.42 32.08
CA GLU A 256 8.74 -17.06 33.15
C GLU A 256 9.31 -16.05 34.16
N GLN A 257 10.62 -15.79 34.13
CA GLN A 257 11.28 -14.85 35.01
C GLN A 257 11.41 -13.44 34.41
N PHE A 258 11.04 -13.25 33.14
CA PHE A 258 11.09 -11.93 32.51
C PHE A 258 9.89 -11.07 32.92
N ALA A 259 10.16 -9.83 33.30
CA ALA A 259 9.14 -8.81 33.40
C ALA A 259 8.67 -8.36 32.01
N ASP A 260 7.42 -7.89 31.89
CA ASP A 260 6.86 -7.38 30.63
C ASP A 260 7.74 -6.31 29.96
N ALA A 261 8.42 -5.47 30.75
CA ALA A 261 9.32 -4.44 30.25
C ALA A 261 10.59 -5.01 29.62
N GLU A 262 11.12 -6.11 30.14
CA GLU A 262 12.31 -6.79 29.60
C GLU A 262 11.95 -7.50 28.28
N ILE A 263 10.78 -8.13 28.20
CA ILE A 263 10.24 -8.70 26.96
C ILE A 263 10.05 -7.62 25.88
N GLN A 264 9.54 -6.46 26.28
CA GLN A 264 9.40 -5.31 25.38
C GLN A 264 10.75 -4.76 24.91
N ALA A 265 11.77 -4.74 25.77
CA ALA A 265 13.11 -4.33 25.38
C ALA A 265 13.71 -5.29 24.33
N LEU A 266 13.64 -6.60 24.57
CA LEU A 266 14.11 -7.64 23.65
C LEU A 266 13.44 -7.54 22.27
N THR A 267 12.12 -7.43 22.23
CA THR A 267 11.38 -7.24 20.96
C THR A 267 11.71 -5.90 20.31
N GLY A 268 12.00 -4.86 21.10
CA GLY A 268 12.48 -3.56 20.63
C GLY A 268 13.81 -3.65 19.87
N GLU A 269 14.74 -4.49 20.31
CA GLU A 269 16.03 -4.70 19.62
C GLU A 269 15.85 -5.32 18.22
N PHE A 270 15.02 -6.36 18.11
CA PHE A 270 14.67 -6.96 16.81
C PHE A 270 14.01 -5.98 15.85
N ILE A 271 13.16 -5.09 16.39
CA ILE A 271 12.51 -4.05 15.60
C ILE A 271 13.52 -2.98 15.16
N ALA A 272 14.54 -2.70 15.96
CA ALA A 272 15.58 -1.72 15.68
C ALA A 272 16.66 -2.22 14.71
N PHE A 273 16.63 -3.49 14.32
CA PHE A 273 17.54 -4.05 13.32
C PHE A 273 17.59 -3.20 12.04
N ASP A 274 18.79 -2.74 11.73
CA ASP A 274 19.05 -2.10 10.46
C ASP A 274 18.89 -3.13 9.35
N ALA A 275 17.99 -2.83 8.41
CA ALA A 275 17.73 -3.69 7.27
C ALA A 275 18.99 -3.95 6.43
N ARG A 276 19.94 -3.01 6.39
CA ARG A 276 21.17 -3.15 5.61
C ARG A 276 22.08 -4.24 6.14
N ASP A 277 22.02 -4.48 7.46
CA ASP A 277 22.90 -5.43 8.14
C ASP A 277 22.21 -6.77 8.42
N GLN A 278 20.89 -6.76 8.64
CA GLN A 278 20.16 -7.90 9.17
C GLN A 278 19.17 -8.52 8.17
N ALA A 279 18.85 -7.85 7.05
CA ALA A 279 17.95 -8.44 6.06
C ALA A 279 18.70 -9.40 5.13
N ILE A 280 17.97 -10.37 4.57
CA ILE A 280 18.46 -11.20 3.47
C ILE A 280 18.65 -10.36 2.20
N SER A 281 17.72 -9.44 1.94
CA SER A 281 17.85 -8.47 0.86
C SER A 281 17.05 -7.22 1.14
N LEU A 282 17.59 -6.06 0.76
CA LEU A 282 16.79 -4.86 0.55
C LEU A 282 15.91 -5.05 -0.68
N GLY A 283 14.61 -4.83 -0.53
CA GLY A 283 13.58 -5.19 -1.51
C GLY A 283 12.97 -6.56 -1.23
N VAL A 284 11.96 -6.89 -2.02
CA VAL A 284 11.25 -8.18 -1.98
C VAL A 284 11.96 -9.15 -2.93
N GLY A 285 12.79 -10.03 -2.36
CA GLY A 285 13.59 -11.04 -3.05
C GLY A 285 12.85 -12.33 -3.35
N CYS A 286 13.50 -13.26 -4.05
CA CYS A 286 12.93 -14.56 -4.41
C CYS A 286 12.38 -15.29 -3.17
N GLU A 287 13.18 -15.33 -2.11
CA GLU A 287 12.88 -16.05 -0.87
C GLU A 287 11.91 -15.30 0.05
N ALA A 288 11.59 -14.03 -0.22
CA ALA A 288 10.44 -13.39 0.43
C ALA A 288 9.12 -14.06 0.00
N CYS A 289 9.05 -14.62 -1.21
CA CYS A 289 7.88 -15.36 -1.70
C CYS A 289 8.02 -16.88 -1.59
N HIS A 290 9.23 -17.39 -1.78
CA HIS A 290 9.50 -18.84 -1.77
C HIS A 290 9.97 -19.39 -0.42
N LEU A 291 10.08 -18.53 0.60
CA LEU A 291 10.71 -18.85 1.89
C LEU A 291 12.18 -19.25 1.70
N GLY A 292 12.85 -19.69 2.76
CA GLY A 292 14.25 -20.12 2.72
C GLY A 292 14.44 -21.30 1.77
N CYS A 293 15.19 -21.08 0.70
CA CYS A 293 15.37 -22.02 -0.41
C CYS A 293 16.80 -22.54 -0.53
N LYS A 294 17.65 -22.38 0.48
CA LYS A 294 19.06 -22.80 0.41
C LYS A 294 19.24 -24.29 0.11
N ALA A 295 18.45 -25.16 0.75
CA ALA A 295 18.48 -26.59 0.46
C ALA A 295 18.09 -26.89 -1.00
N HIS A 296 17.09 -26.18 -1.53
CA HIS A 296 16.67 -26.28 -2.93
C HIS A 296 17.76 -25.77 -3.90
N ALA A 297 18.39 -24.64 -3.60
CA ALA A 297 19.47 -24.08 -4.40
C ALA A 297 20.70 -25.01 -4.47
N GLN A 298 20.97 -25.73 -3.38
CA GLN A 298 22.06 -26.72 -3.31
C GLN A 298 21.69 -28.08 -3.92
N ASN A 299 20.39 -28.43 -3.93
CA ASN A 299 19.89 -29.68 -4.48
C ASN A 299 18.53 -29.48 -5.15
N ALA A 300 18.51 -29.53 -6.49
CA ALA A 300 17.31 -29.30 -7.30
C ALA A 300 16.14 -30.25 -7.03
N THR A 301 16.37 -31.42 -6.41
CA THR A 301 15.29 -32.35 -6.04
C THR A 301 14.63 -32.02 -4.70
N SER A 302 15.21 -31.12 -3.91
CA SER A 302 14.57 -30.57 -2.71
C SER A 302 13.62 -29.46 -3.15
N HIS A 303 12.31 -29.72 -3.15
CA HIS A 303 11.34 -28.73 -3.61
C HIS A 303 10.95 -27.74 -2.49
N PRO A 304 10.86 -26.43 -2.77
CA PRO A 304 10.41 -25.45 -1.79
C PRO A 304 8.97 -25.70 -1.33
N ALA A 305 8.74 -25.60 -0.02
CA ALA A 305 7.41 -25.55 0.58
C ALA A 305 6.84 -24.12 0.51
N PHE A 306 5.53 -24.01 0.28
CA PHE A 306 4.79 -22.73 0.23
C PHE A 306 4.10 -22.40 1.56
N ILE A 307 4.55 -23.04 2.64
CA ILE A 307 4.13 -22.79 4.01
C ILE A 307 5.36 -22.67 4.90
N PRO A 308 5.30 -21.88 6.00
CA PRO A 308 6.38 -21.83 6.97
C PRO A 308 6.53 -23.17 7.69
N GLN A 309 7.77 -23.63 7.81
CA GLN A 309 8.18 -24.84 8.51
C GLN A 309 9.34 -24.49 9.43
N ASN A 310 9.24 -24.87 10.70
CA ASN A 310 10.27 -24.65 11.70
C ASN A 310 10.04 -25.56 12.93
N PRO A 311 11.10 -26.06 13.60
CA PRO A 311 10.96 -26.79 14.85
C PRO A 311 10.21 -26.02 15.95
N HIS A 312 10.34 -24.70 15.98
CA HIS A 312 9.70 -23.80 16.95
C HIS A 312 8.32 -23.30 16.50
N LEU A 313 7.86 -23.69 15.31
CA LEU A 313 6.52 -23.35 14.83
C LEU A 313 5.62 -24.57 15.03
N LEU A 314 4.76 -24.51 16.03
CA LEU A 314 3.92 -25.60 16.47
C LEU A 314 2.47 -25.45 15.97
N SER A 315 1.76 -26.54 15.76
CA SER A 315 0.33 -26.55 15.39
C SER A 315 -0.41 -27.73 16.01
N TYR A 316 -1.72 -27.58 16.22
CA TYR A 316 -2.60 -28.71 16.54
C TYR A 316 -2.84 -29.62 15.34
N THR A 317 -2.56 -29.14 14.13
CA THR A 317 -2.67 -29.93 12.91
C THR A 317 -1.43 -30.79 12.77
N ASP A 318 -1.64 -32.10 12.55
CA ASP A 318 -0.58 -33.03 12.20
C ASP A 318 0.19 -32.51 10.97
N PRO A 319 1.52 -32.34 11.05
CA PRO A 319 2.34 -31.86 9.94
C PRO A 319 2.16 -32.64 8.64
N ASP A 320 1.95 -33.96 8.72
CA ASP A 320 1.75 -34.82 7.54
C ASP A 320 0.40 -34.57 6.86
N ALA A 321 -0.54 -33.93 7.55
CA ALA A 321 -1.83 -33.53 7.01
C ALA A 321 -1.84 -32.12 6.39
N ILE A 322 -0.74 -31.36 6.51
CA ILE A 322 -0.65 -29.99 5.98
C ILE A 322 -0.11 -30.04 4.54
N ASP A 323 -0.92 -29.60 3.58
CA ASP A 323 -0.47 -29.44 2.20
C ASP A 323 0.51 -28.26 2.09
N SER A 324 1.79 -28.56 1.85
CA SER A 324 2.86 -27.59 1.67
C SER A 324 3.02 -27.10 0.22
N GLY A 325 2.19 -27.59 -0.70
CA GLY A 325 2.23 -27.29 -2.11
C GLY A 325 1.63 -25.92 -2.47
N ARG A 326 1.47 -25.69 -3.78
CA ARG A 326 0.94 -24.43 -4.34
C ARG A 326 -0.59 -24.43 -4.39
N THR A 327 -1.23 -24.57 -3.23
CA THR A 327 -2.68 -24.40 -3.09
C THR A 327 -3.08 -22.93 -3.26
N SER A 328 -4.38 -22.65 -3.46
CA SER A 328 -4.84 -21.26 -3.56
C SER A 328 -4.59 -20.49 -2.26
N GLU A 329 -4.81 -21.14 -1.12
CA GLU A 329 -4.58 -20.58 0.20
C GLU A 329 -3.09 -20.24 0.43
N ASN A 330 -2.18 -21.19 0.17
CA ASN A 330 -0.74 -20.99 0.39
C ASN A 330 -0.16 -19.88 -0.49
N VAL A 331 -0.53 -19.86 -1.78
CA VAL A 331 -0.05 -18.83 -2.71
C VAL A 331 -0.57 -17.44 -2.32
N ASN A 332 -1.84 -17.35 -1.95
CA ASN A 332 -2.45 -16.08 -1.56
C ASN A 332 -1.93 -15.58 -0.20
N ALA A 333 -1.63 -16.49 0.73
CA ALA A 333 -1.00 -16.20 2.02
C ALA A 333 0.38 -15.53 1.88
N ILE A 334 1.14 -15.88 0.84
CA ILE A 334 2.41 -15.19 0.55
C ILE A 334 2.16 -13.72 0.20
N CYS A 335 1.17 -13.44 -0.65
CA CYS A 335 0.83 -12.08 -1.07
C CYS A 335 0.24 -11.25 0.07
N SER A 336 -0.53 -11.89 0.96
CA SER A 336 -1.22 -11.23 2.08
C SER A 336 -0.27 -10.57 3.06
N ARG A 337 0.95 -11.08 3.20
CA ARG A 337 1.99 -10.51 4.06
C ARG A 337 2.28 -9.04 3.75
N CYS A 338 2.15 -8.61 2.50
CA CYS A 338 2.42 -7.22 2.09
C CYS A 338 1.21 -6.50 1.51
N HIS A 339 0.32 -7.22 0.82
CA HIS A 339 -0.89 -6.67 0.19
C HIS A 339 -2.13 -6.75 1.09
N ALA A 340 -1.91 -6.78 2.41
CA ALA A 340 -2.95 -6.67 3.41
C ALA A 340 -2.72 -5.46 4.30
N GLY A 341 -3.79 -4.73 4.59
CA GLY A 341 -3.72 -3.51 5.38
C GLY A 341 -5.11 -3.01 5.73
N ASN A 342 -5.20 -2.27 6.83
CA ASN A 342 -6.46 -1.69 7.25
C ASN A 342 -6.52 -0.22 6.83
N ARG A 343 -6.99 0.03 5.62
CA ARG A 343 -7.22 1.39 5.11
C ARG A 343 -8.66 1.84 5.39
N PRO A 344 -8.96 3.15 5.30
CA PRO A 344 -10.35 3.62 5.22
C PRO A 344 -11.10 2.85 4.13
N ARG A 345 -12.39 2.64 4.36
CA ARG A 345 -13.22 1.79 3.50
C ARG A 345 -14.43 2.55 3.02
N TYR A 346 -14.86 2.21 1.81
CA TYR A 346 -16.19 2.52 1.34
C TYR A 346 -17.25 1.76 2.17
N ALA A 347 -18.49 2.19 2.07
CA ALA A 347 -19.65 1.65 2.78
C ALA A 347 -19.87 0.17 2.51
N ALA A 348 -19.47 -0.34 1.33
CA ALA A 348 -19.52 -1.76 1.01
C ALA A 348 -18.26 -2.55 1.43
N GLY A 349 -17.31 -1.93 2.13
CA GLY A 349 -16.22 -2.60 2.84
C GLY A 349 -14.90 -2.75 2.09
N MET A 350 -14.80 -2.32 0.83
CA MET A 350 -13.53 -2.25 0.11
C MET A 350 -12.75 -1.00 0.47
N ALA A 351 -11.43 -1.13 0.49
CA ALA A 351 -10.52 -0.05 0.83
C ALA A 351 -10.55 1.08 -0.20
N THR A 352 -10.18 2.28 0.23
CA THR A 352 -10.11 3.48 -0.60
C THR A 352 -8.74 3.70 -1.25
N TRP A 353 -7.77 2.82 -0.99
CA TRP A 353 -6.36 2.90 -1.40
C TRP A 353 -5.91 1.48 -1.85
N ASN A 354 -5.02 1.39 -2.85
CA ASN A 354 -4.14 0.25 -3.16
C ASN A 354 -3.34 -0.38 -1.96
N SER A 355 -2.51 -1.38 -2.27
CA SER A 355 -1.69 -2.14 -1.31
C SER A 355 -2.51 -2.90 -0.26
N THR A 356 -3.81 -3.06 -0.52
CA THR A 356 -4.76 -3.83 0.28
C THR A 356 -5.50 -4.86 -0.56
N GLU A 357 -4.94 -5.24 -1.71
CA GLU A 357 -5.60 -6.08 -2.70
C GLU A 357 -6.05 -7.42 -2.12
N TYR A 358 -5.23 -8.06 -1.26
CA TYR A 358 -5.63 -9.28 -0.56
C TYR A 358 -6.79 -9.02 0.41
N THR A 359 -6.71 -7.91 1.13
CA THR A 359 -7.74 -7.53 2.11
C THR A 359 -9.07 -7.21 1.45
N ASP A 360 -9.06 -6.63 0.25
CA ASP A 360 -10.25 -6.42 -0.57
C ASP A 360 -10.76 -7.73 -1.17
N ALA A 361 -9.85 -8.56 -1.70
CA ALA A 361 -10.19 -9.83 -2.34
C ALA A 361 -10.89 -10.79 -1.38
N THR A 362 -10.42 -10.90 -0.13
CA THR A 362 -11.06 -11.73 0.91
C THR A 362 -12.49 -11.28 1.28
N ARG A 363 -12.92 -10.07 0.91
CA ARG A 363 -14.30 -9.59 1.07
C ARG A 363 -15.16 -9.77 -0.19
N GLY A 364 -14.55 -10.15 -1.30
CA GLY A 364 -15.22 -10.45 -2.56
C GLY A 364 -15.84 -11.84 -2.59
N SER A 365 -16.67 -12.10 -3.59
CA SER A 365 -17.48 -13.34 -3.64
C SER A 365 -16.74 -14.60 -4.12
N CYS A 366 -15.58 -14.47 -4.79
CA CYS A 366 -14.96 -15.59 -5.52
C CYS A 366 -13.57 -15.99 -5.00
N TYR A 367 -13.13 -15.42 -3.89
CA TYR A 367 -11.73 -15.47 -3.49
C TYR A 367 -11.22 -16.85 -3.06
N SER A 368 -12.10 -17.72 -2.56
CA SER A 368 -11.72 -19.07 -2.15
C SER A 368 -11.17 -19.92 -3.30
N GLU A 369 -11.53 -19.59 -4.55
CA GLU A 369 -11.15 -20.35 -5.75
C GLU A 369 -10.14 -19.61 -6.63
N LEU A 370 -9.81 -18.35 -6.33
CA LEU A 370 -8.98 -17.49 -7.18
C LEU A 370 -7.63 -17.20 -6.51
N ARG A 371 -6.55 -17.24 -7.28
CA ARG A 371 -5.21 -16.86 -6.84
C ARG A 371 -4.82 -15.49 -7.39
N CYS A 372 -4.01 -14.75 -6.65
CA CYS A 372 -3.40 -13.53 -7.20
C CYS A 372 -2.68 -13.80 -8.54
N THR A 373 -2.07 -14.99 -8.65
CA THR A 373 -1.31 -15.44 -9.81
C THR A 373 -2.15 -15.94 -10.99
N ASP A 374 -3.47 -16.01 -10.86
CA ASP A 374 -4.37 -16.24 -12.01
C ASP A 374 -4.45 -15.03 -12.94
N CYS A 375 -4.24 -13.83 -12.39
CA CYS A 375 -4.31 -12.56 -13.10
C CYS A 375 -2.95 -11.87 -13.20
N HIS A 376 -2.08 -12.01 -12.20
CA HIS A 376 -0.77 -11.34 -12.15
C HIS A 376 0.38 -12.33 -12.35
N SER A 377 1.42 -11.89 -13.06
CA SER A 377 2.71 -12.56 -12.97
C SER A 377 3.43 -12.10 -11.70
N PRO A 378 3.94 -13.02 -10.84
CA PRO A 378 4.72 -12.63 -9.67
C PRO A 378 6.14 -12.17 -10.03
N HIS A 379 6.64 -12.50 -11.23
CA HIS A 379 7.99 -12.16 -11.68
C HIS A 379 8.00 -11.03 -12.71
N LYS A 380 7.01 -10.98 -13.62
CA LYS A 380 6.93 -9.94 -14.65
C LYS A 380 6.15 -8.75 -14.14
N ALA A 381 6.77 -7.58 -14.24
CA ALA A 381 6.16 -6.35 -13.77
C ALA A 381 4.90 -6.02 -14.58
N THR A 382 3.85 -5.58 -13.89
CA THR A 382 2.64 -5.07 -14.53
C THR A 382 2.93 -3.83 -15.39
N GLY A 383 4.10 -3.17 -15.23
CA GLY A 383 4.47 -1.95 -15.97
C GLY A 383 3.58 -0.77 -15.57
N LYS A 384 3.80 0.46 -16.09
CA LYS A 384 3.00 1.65 -15.69
C LYS A 384 1.51 1.52 -16.00
N LYS A 385 1.15 0.79 -17.06
CA LYS A 385 -0.23 0.51 -17.49
C LYS A 385 -0.50 -0.98 -17.42
N TRP A 386 -1.75 -1.35 -17.15
CA TRP A 386 -2.20 -2.75 -17.17
C TRP A 386 -1.84 -3.42 -18.52
N PRO A 387 -1.14 -4.56 -18.51
CA PRO A 387 -0.59 -5.14 -19.74
C PRO A 387 -1.57 -6.04 -20.48
N HIS A 388 -2.65 -6.47 -19.82
CA HIS A 388 -3.61 -7.41 -20.39
C HIS A 388 -4.74 -6.69 -21.12
N SER A 389 -5.25 -7.34 -22.18
CA SER A 389 -6.41 -6.86 -22.92
C SER A 389 -7.71 -7.15 -22.15
N PRO A 390 -8.79 -6.38 -22.37
CA PRO A 390 -10.08 -6.68 -21.74
C PRO A 390 -10.58 -8.11 -21.98
N GLN A 391 -10.36 -8.66 -23.18
CA GLN A 391 -10.74 -10.05 -23.48
C GLN A 391 -9.94 -11.07 -22.66
N HIS A 392 -8.64 -10.81 -22.44
CA HIS A 392 -7.80 -11.66 -21.58
C HIS A 392 -8.34 -11.71 -20.15
N ASP A 393 -8.74 -10.55 -19.63
CA ASP A 393 -9.30 -10.43 -18.29
C ASP A 393 -10.66 -11.12 -18.18
N ASP A 394 -11.57 -10.88 -19.14
CA ASP A 394 -12.88 -11.52 -19.19
C ASP A 394 -12.77 -13.05 -19.28
N ASP A 395 -11.80 -13.57 -20.05
CA ASP A 395 -11.55 -15.00 -20.17
C ASP A 395 -11.22 -15.65 -18.81
N ARG A 396 -10.64 -14.91 -17.85
CA ARG A 396 -10.39 -15.41 -16.49
C ARG A 396 -11.69 -15.60 -15.72
N CYS A 397 -12.60 -14.63 -15.80
CA CYS A 397 -13.92 -14.71 -15.18
C CYS A 397 -14.75 -15.83 -15.80
N LEU A 398 -14.70 -15.97 -17.13
CA LEU A 398 -15.48 -16.93 -17.90
C LEU A 398 -15.04 -18.39 -17.70
N ARG A 399 -13.91 -18.66 -17.02
CA ARG A 399 -13.55 -20.03 -16.59
C ARG A 399 -14.56 -20.61 -15.62
N CYS A 400 -15.09 -19.80 -14.70
CA CYS A 400 -16.10 -20.22 -13.74
C CYS A 400 -17.51 -19.76 -14.13
N HIS A 401 -17.62 -18.66 -14.90
CA HIS A 401 -18.89 -18.11 -15.38
C HIS A 401 -19.17 -18.49 -16.84
N GLU A 402 -19.01 -19.77 -17.18
CA GLU A 402 -19.12 -20.27 -18.56
C GLU A 402 -20.47 -19.95 -19.22
N SER A 403 -21.54 -19.86 -18.43
CA SER A 403 -22.87 -19.49 -18.93
C SER A 403 -22.95 -18.08 -19.54
N LEU A 404 -21.97 -17.21 -19.25
CA LEU A 404 -21.85 -15.85 -19.77
C LEU A 404 -20.86 -15.74 -20.94
N ARG A 405 -20.33 -16.85 -21.44
CA ARG A 405 -19.40 -16.86 -22.59
C ARG A 405 -20.10 -16.42 -23.87
N GLU A 406 -21.38 -16.81 -24.02
CA GLU A 406 -22.21 -16.44 -25.17
C GLU A 406 -22.56 -14.93 -25.13
N PRO A 407 -22.26 -14.17 -26.20
CA PRO A 407 -22.42 -12.72 -26.19
C PRO A 407 -23.84 -12.22 -25.87
N GLN A 408 -24.89 -12.92 -26.28
CA GLN A 408 -26.27 -12.51 -26.06
C GLN A 408 -26.71 -12.69 -24.60
N ARG A 409 -26.19 -13.70 -23.90
CA ARG A 409 -26.36 -13.91 -22.46
C ARG A 409 -25.56 -12.89 -21.67
N ARG A 410 -24.32 -12.62 -22.10
CA ARG A 410 -23.51 -11.56 -21.48
C ARG A 410 -24.16 -10.19 -21.67
N GLN A 411 -24.62 -9.84 -22.87
CA GLN A 411 -25.36 -8.60 -23.11
C GLN A 411 -26.65 -8.51 -22.29
N ARG A 412 -27.38 -9.62 -22.08
CA ARG A 412 -28.54 -9.66 -21.16
C ARG A 412 -28.15 -9.49 -19.70
N HIS A 413 -26.93 -9.86 -19.33
CA HIS A 413 -26.41 -9.70 -17.98
C HIS A 413 -25.87 -8.28 -17.75
N THR A 414 -25.11 -7.73 -18.70
CA THR A 414 -24.44 -6.43 -18.59
C THR A 414 -25.33 -5.27 -19.01
N HIS A 415 -26.36 -5.53 -19.82
CA HIS A 415 -27.19 -4.53 -20.51
C HIS A 415 -26.41 -3.59 -21.43
N HIS A 416 -25.20 -4.00 -21.85
CA HIS A 416 -24.35 -3.26 -22.76
C HIS A 416 -24.12 -4.03 -24.06
N PRO A 417 -23.91 -3.35 -25.21
CA PRO A 417 -23.56 -4.02 -26.45
C PRO A 417 -22.30 -4.89 -26.30
N ALA A 418 -22.30 -6.07 -26.91
CA ALA A 418 -21.16 -6.98 -26.85
C ALA A 418 -19.87 -6.29 -27.32
N GLY A 419 -18.78 -6.46 -26.55
CA GLY A 419 -17.48 -5.84 -26.83
C GLY A 419 -17.39 -4.34 -26.57
N SER A 420 -18.44 -3.71 -26.05
CA SER A 420 -18.34 -2.34 -25.52
C SER A 420 -17.64 -2.30 -24.17
N THR A 421 -17.22 -1.12 -23.73
CA THR A 421 -16.57 -0.96 -22.42
C THR A 421 -17.45 -1.46 -21.26
N GLY A 422 -18.76 -1.32 -21.34
CA GLY A 422 -19.69 -1.83 -20.32
C GLY A 422 -19.97 -3.34 -20.38
N ASP A 423 -19.48 -4.05 -21.39
CA ASP A 423 -19.60 -5.52 -21.51
C ASP A 423 -18.50 -6.26 -20.72
N HIS A 424 -17.40 -5.58 -20.36
CA HIS A 424 -16.25 -6.19 -19.68
C HIS A 424 -16.48 -6.37 -18.18
N CYS A 425 -16.22 -7.58 -17.68
CA CYS A 425 -16.54 -8.02 -16.32
C CYS A 425 -15.94 -7.10 -15.25
N MET A 426 -14.65 -6.78 -15.39
CA MET A 426 -13.93 -5.97 -14.41
C MET A 426 -14.44 -4.53 -14.32
N ASN A 427 -15.04 -3.97 -15.38
CA ASN A 427 -15.50 -2.58 -15.34
C ASN A 427 -16.67 -2.36 -14.38
N CYS A 428 -17.49 -3.41 -14.17
CA CYS A 428 -18.59 -3.39 -13.22
C CYS A 428 -18.25 -4.06 -11.89
N HIS A 429 -17.55 -5.19 -11.91
CA HIS A 429 -17.30 -6.00 -10.72
C HIS A 429 -16.00 -5.70 -9.99
N MET A 430 -15.05 -5.00 -10.64
CA MET A 430 -13.78 -4.52 -10.08
C MET A 430 -13.53 -3.08 -10.55
N PRO A 431 -14.46 -2.14 -10.29
CA PRO A 431 -14.35 -0.78 -10.79
C PRO A 431 -13.08 -0.10 -10.25
N LYS A 432 -12.57 0.87 -11.00
CA LYS A 432 -11.45 1.72 -10.55
C LYS A 432 -11.95 2.68 -9.47
N ILE A 433 -11.72 2.33 -8.20
CA ILE A 433 -12.18 3.11 -7.05
C ILE A 433 -11.14 3.23 -5.92
N ASN A 434 -9.97 2.61 -6.05
CA ASN A 434 -8.90 2.70 -5.05
C ASN A 434 -7.85 3.71 -5.51
N GLU A 435 -7.40 4.58 -4.62
CA GLU A 435 -6.24 5.45 -4.87
C GLU A 435 -4.99 4.60 -5.18
N GLY A 436 -4.23 4.98 -6.21
CA GLY A 436 -3.13 4.19 -6.78
C GLY A 436 -1.85 4.97 -7.07
N MET A 437 -1.56 6.00 -6.28
CA MET A 437 -0.49 7.00 -6.39
C MET A 437 -0.57 7.98 -7.55
N GLN A 438 -0.77 7.48 -8.77
CA GLN A 438 -0.83 8.31 -9.99
C GLN A 438 -2.10 8.08 -10.82
N ASP A 439 -2.82 7.00 -10.54
CA ASP A 439 -4.08 6.64 -11.18
C ASP A 439 -4.99 6.03 -10.11
N VAL A 440 -6.29 5.96 -10.40
CA VAL A 440 -7.22 5.17 -9.61
C VAL A 440 -7.15 3.74 -10.12
N VAL A 441 -6.86 2.81 -9.23
CA VAL A 441 -6.73 1.38 -9.53
C VAL A 441 -8.00 0.62 -9.15
N ARG A 442 -8.12 -0.59 -9.70
CA ARG A 442 -9.28 -1.45 -9.48
C ARG A 442 -9.32 -1.93 -8.04
N THR A 443 -10.49 -1.88 -7.42
CA THR A 443 -10.71 -2.67 -6.20
C THR A 443 -10.55 -4.15 -6.53
N HIS A 444 -9.98 -4.89 -5.59
CA HIS A 444 -9.87 -6.35 -5.68
C HIS A 444 -11.03 -7.07 -5.00
N ALA A 445 -11.96 -6.33 -4.38
CA ALA A 445 -13.21 -6.88 -3.91
C ALA A 445 -14.07 -7.11 -5.16
N ILE A 446 -14.21 -8.36 -5.59
CA ILE A 446 -15.13 -8.70 -6.67
C ILE A 446 -16.54 -8.71 -6.06
N PHE A 447 -17.34 -7.69 -6.38
CA PHE A 447 -18.66 -7.47 -5.76
C PHE A 447 -19.76 -7.25 -6.80
N SER A 448 -21.03 -7.38 -6.39
CA SER A 448 -22.16 -7.03 -7.23
C SER A 448 -22.25 -5.50 -7.41
N PRO A 449 -22.25 -4.95 -8.64
CA PRO A 449 -22.35 -3.51 -8.87
C PRO A 449 -23.66 -2.90 -8.35
N THR A 450 -24.64 -3.74 -8.03
CA THR A 450 -25.94 -3.32 -7.48
C THR A 450 -25.95 -3.18 -5.96
N ASN A 451 -24.79 -3.27 -5.28
CA ASN A 451 -24.70 -3.30 -3.82
C ASN A 451 -25.37 -2.06 -3.18
N PRO A 452 -26.44 -2.24 -2.37
CA PRO A 452 -27.15 -1.12 -1.75
C PRO A 452 -26.25 -0.22 -0.91
N ALA A 453 -25.28 -0.77 -0.18
CA ALA A 453 -24.42 0.04 0.69
C ALA A 453 -23.62 1.10 -0.10
N MET A 454 -23.13 0.78 -1.31
CA MET A 454 -22.44 1.77 -2.15
C MET A 454 -23.39 2.83 -2.69
N ILE A 455 -24.52 2.39 -3.26
CA ILE A 455 -25.49 3.28 -3.90
C ILE A 455 -26.11 4.21 -2.87
N GLU A 456 -26.58 3.67 -1.75
CA GLU A 456 -27.26 4.42 -0.70
C GLU A 456 -26.33 5.39 0.02
N ALA A 457 -25.03 5.07 0.16
CA ALA A 457 -24.04 5.95 0.78
C ALA A 457 -23.54 7.09 -0.13
N ASN A 458 -24.02 7.19 -1.37
CA ASN A 458 -23.53 8.18 -2.35
C ASN A 458 -22.01 8.09 -2.60
N GLN A 459 -21.51 6.86 -2.73
CA GLN A 459 -20.10 6.56 -3.00
C GLN A 459 -19.89 6.03 -4.42
N PRO A 460 -18.64 5.94 -4.93
CA PRO A 460 -18.35 5.58 -6.32
C PRO A 460 -18.97 4.24 -6.74
N ASN A 461 -20.06 4.30 -7.49
CA ASN A 461 -20.71 3.13 -8.07
C ASN A 461 -20.27 2.93 -9.53
N ALA A 462 -20.20 1.67 -9.95
CA ALA A 462 -19.66 1.32 -11.26
C ALA A 462 -20.40 1.98 -12.44
N CYS A 463 -21.71 2.21 -12.33
CA CYS A 463 -22.50 2.80 -13.40
C CYS A 463 -22.14 4.27 -13.63
N ASN A 464 -22.08 5.06 -12.55
CA ASN A 464 -21.84 6.49 -12.65
C ASN A 464 -20.35 6.87 -12.79
N LEU A 465 -19.42 5.90 -12.77
CA LEU A 465 -18.03 6.13 -13.21
C LEU A 465 -17.93 6.39 -14.73
N CYS A 466 -18.89 5.88 -15.52
CA CYS A 466 -19.01 6.17 -16.95
C CYS A 466 -20.16 7.16 -17.23
N HIS A 467 -21.30 7.00 -16.54
CA HIS A 467 -22.49 7.83 -16.68
C HIS A 467 -22.53 8.97 -15.66
N LEU A 468 -21.46 9.78 -15.63
CA LEU A 468 -21.29 10.89 -14.69
C LEU A 468 -22.37 11.98 -14.84
N ASP A 469 -22.93 12.12 -16.04
CA ASP A 469 -23.96 13.10 -16.42
C ASP A 469 -25.36 12.74 -15.92
N LYS A 470 -25.57 11.48 -15.50
CA LYS A 470 -26.88 10.98 -15.10
C LYS A 470 -27.17 11.24 -13.62
N PRO A 471 -28.42 11.59 -13.27
CA PRO A 471 -28.86 11.64 -11.88
C PRO A 471 -28.97 10.26 -11.25
N ILE A 472 -28.95 10.18 -9.93
CA ILE A 472 -29.03 8.88 -9.23
C ILE A 472 -30.34 8.13 -9.54
N ASP A 473 -31.43 8.86 -9.76
CA ASP A 473 -32.74 8.29 -10.09
C ASP A 473 -32.73 7.53 -11.41
N TRP A 474 -31.93 8.00 -12.36
CA TRP A 474 -31.67 7.28 -13.60
C TRP A 474 -31.00 5.94 -13.27
N THR A 475 -29.93 5.94 -12.48
CA THR A 475 -29.20 4.71 -12.14
C THR A 475 -30.10 3.71 -11.41
N ILE A 476 -30.76 4.11 -10.33
CA ILE A 476 -31.57 3.18 -9.52
C ILE A 476 -32.80 2.66 -10.26
N SER A 477 -33.39 3.44 -11.19
CA SER A 477 -34.52 2.97 -12.00
C SER A 477 -34.12 1.84 -12.94
N TYR A 478 -32.94 1.95 -13.57
CA TYR A 478 -32.40 0.86 -14.40
C TYR A 478 -32.00 -0.35 -13.54
N LEU A 479 -31.36 -0.13 -12.38
CA LEU A 479 -31.01 -1.24 -11.49
C LEU A 479 -32.25 -1.99 -10.98
N GLN A 480 -33.36 -1.28 -10.77
CA GLN A 480 -34.66 -1.89 -10.47
C GLN A 480 -35.23 -2.65 -11.67
N SER A 481 -35.26 -2.03 -12.84
CA SER A 481 -35.82 -2.65 -14.07
C SER A 481 -35.06 -3.89 -14.51
N TRP A 482 -33.73 -3.90 -14.38
CA TRP A 482 -32.86 -4.95 -14.89
C TRP A 482 -32.64 -6.07 -13.88
N TYR A 483 -32.44 -5.71 -12.61
CA TYR A 483 -32.01 -6.66 -11.58
C TYR A 483 -32.99 -6.77 -10.40
N GLY A 484 -34.15 -6.10 -10.46
CA GLY A 484 -35.16 -6.11 -9.40
C GLY A 484 -34.70 -5.47 -8.10
N ARG A 485 -33.66 -4.63 -8.13
CA ARG A 485 -33.08 -4.04 -6.92
C ARG A 485 -33.86 -2.82 -6.46
N VAL A 486 -34.08 -2.76 -5.15
CA VAL A 486 -34.75 -1.66 -4.47
C VAL A 486 -33.80 -1.09 -3.43
N TYR A 487 -33.78 0.23 -3.32
CA TYR A 487 -32.92 0.98 -2.40
C TYR A 487 -33.77 1.72 -1.38
N ALA A 488 -33.23 1.90 -0.18
CA ALA A 488 -33.87 2.64 0.90
C ALA A 488 -34.06 4.11 0.50
N GLN A 489 -35.32 4.50 0.20
CA GLN A 489 -35.63 5.86 -0.26
C GLN A 489 -35.18 6.93 0.74
N GLN A 490 -35.25 6.63 2.05
CA GLN A 490 -34.74 7.52 3.09
C GLN A 490 -33.24 7.80 2.92
N MET A 491 -32.43 6.77 2.70
CA MET A 491 -30.98 6.92 2.50
C MET A 491 -30.68 7.68 1.21
N ILE A 492 -31.38 7.38 0.12
CA ILE A 492 -31.20 8.10 -1.15
C ILE A 492 -31.56 9.59 -0.99
N MET A 493 -32.67 9.93 -0.32
CA MET A 493 -33.03 11.32 -0.07
C MET A 493 -32.01 12.06 0.81
N GLN A 494 -31.47 11.37 1.82
CA GLN A 494 -30.48 11.95 2.74
C GLN A 494 -29.13 12.19 2.04
N ASN A 495 -28.63 11.20 1.30
CA ASN A 495 -27.29 11.22 0.74
C ASN A 495 -27.20 11.85 -0.66
N TYR A 496 -28.34 11.98 -1.37
CA TYR A 496 -28.46 12.70 -2.65
C TYR A 496 -29.44 13.87 -2.55
N PRO A 497 -29.03 14.99 -1.90
CA PRO A 497 -29.93 16.11 -1.61
C PRO A 497 -30.47 16.81 -2.87
N VAL A 498 -29.78 16.73 -4.01
CA VAL A 498 -30.21 17.29 -5.29
C VAL A 498 -30.41 16.16 -6.31
N ARG A 499 -31.60 15.51 -6.28
CA ARG A 499 -31.89 14.28 -7.05
C ARG A 499 -31.71 14.41 -8.56
N ALA A 500 -31.97 15.58 -9.14
CA ALA A 500 -31.84 15.84 -10.57
C ALA A 500 -30.39 16.18 -11.00
N GLN A 501 -29.47 16.38 -10.06
CA GLN A 501 -28.08 16.72 -10.37
C GLN A 501 -27.37 15.50 -10.96
N PRO A 502 -26.49 15.69 -11.97
CA PRO A 502 -25.53 14.68 -12.37
C PRO A 502 -24.73 14.15 -11.18
N VAL A 503 -24.69 12.82 -11.02
CA VAL A 503 -23.97 12.18 -9.91
C VAL A 503 -22.52 12.62 -9.86
N GLY A 504 -21.85 12.79 -11.01
CA GLY A 504 -20.48 13.28 -11.06
C GLY A 504 -20.28 14.65 -10.39
N LEU A 505 -21.22 15.60 -10.57
CA LEU A 505 -21.12 16.91 -9.91
C LEU A 505 -21.43 16.85 -8.42
N GLY A 506 -22.35 15.97 -8.03
CA GLY A 506 -22.63 15.70 -6.61
C GLY A 506 -21.40 15.12 -5.91
N TRP A 507 -20.76 14.15 -6.56
CA TRP A 507 -19.56 13.50 -6.04
C TRP A 507 -18.35 14.42 -5.95
N LEU A 508 -18.11 15.34 -6.89
CA LEU A 508 -17.02 16.32 -6.79
C LEU A 508 -17.15 17.28 -5.59
N LYS A 509 -18.35 17.40 -5.00
CA LYS A 509 -18.68 18.39 -3.95
C LYS A 509 -19.02 17.80 -2.59
N GLN A 510 -19.06 16.47 -2.47
CA GLN A 510 -19.50 15.83 -1.24
C GLN A 510 -18.43 15.83 -0.13
N ASN A 511 -18.85 15.56 1.11
CA ASN A 511 -17.98 15.47 2.28
C ASN A 511 -17.31 14.08 2.44
N HIS A 512 -16.81 13.50 1.35
CA HIS A 512 -16.08 12.24 1.38
C HIS A 512 -14.89 12.32 0.42
N ALA A 513 -13.69 12.52 0.96
CA ALA A 513 -12.49 12.80 0.18
C ALA A 513 -12.15 11.71 -0.86
N PRO A 514 -12.22 10.40 -0.54
CA PRO A 514 -11.99 9.35 -1.53
C PRO A 514 -12.95 9.38 -2.72
N THR A 515 -14.23 9.72 -2.49
CA THR A 515 -15.17 9.83 -3.60
C THR A 515 -14.79 10.98 -4.53
N ARG A 516 -14.41 12.13 -3.97
CA ARG A 516 -13.97 13.28 -4.79
C ARG A 516 -12.76 12.90 -5.64
N LEU A 517 -11.76 12.25 -5.05
CA LEU A 517 -10.56 11.76 -5.74
C LEU A 517 -10.90 10.85 -6.93
N VAL A 518 -11.70 9.81 -6.68
CA VAL A 518 -12.11 8.86 -7.73
C VAL A 518 -12.88 9.58 -8.83
N THR A 519 -13.71 10.55 -8.46
CA THR A 519 -14.53 11.31 -9.41
C THR A 519 -13.67 12.24 -10.28
N ALA A 520 -12.62 12.85 -9.71
CA ALA A 520 -11.67 13.66 -10.49
C ALA A 520 -11.08 12.85 -11.65
N GLN A 521 -10.60 11.65 -11.35
CA GLN A 521 -10.07 10.73 -12.37
C GLN A 521 -11.14 10.26 -13.35
N ALA A 522 -12.34 9.91 -12.86
CA ALA A 522 -13.45 9.47 -13.72
C ALA A 522 -13.86 10.56 -14.72
N VAL A 523 -13.91 11.83 -14.31
CA VAL A 523 -14.20 12.97 -15.19
C VAL A 523 -13.16 13.07 -16.31
N ALA A 524 -11.87 12.88 -16.01
CA ALA A 524 -10.82 12.87 -17.02
C ALA A 524 -10.86 11.62 -17.92
N ASP A 525 -11.14 10.45 -17.36
CA ASP A 525 -11.26 9.18 -18.09
C ASP A 525 -12.39 9.21 -19.11
N GLN A 526 -13.54 9.79 -18.75
CA GLN A 526 -14.70 9.93 -19.62
C GLN A 526 -14.66 11.18 -20.52
N GLN A 527 -13.57 11.98 -20.46
CA GLN A 527 -13.46 13.27 -21.16
C GLN A 527 -14.68 14.18 -20.91
N ALA A 528 -15.19 14.19 -19.68
CA ALA A 528 -16.39 14.91 -19.28
C ALA A 528 -16.12 16.41 -19.11
N THR A 529 -15.83 17.11 -20.22
CA THR A 529 -15.48 18.54 -20.25
C THR A 529 -16.55 19.44 -19.65
N TRP A 530 -17.83 19.03 -19.70
CA TRP A 530 -18.95 19.72 -19.05
C TRP A 530 -18.79 19.83 -17.52
N ALA A 531 -18.00 18.94 -16.89
CA ALA A 531 -17.71 18.96 -15.46
C ALA A 531 -16.42 19.72 -15.12
N LEU A 532 -15.67 20.24 -16.11
CA LEU A 532 -14.40 20.94 -15.90
C LEU A 532 -14.52 22.11 -14.90
N PRO A 533 -15.57 22.96 -14.91
CA PRO A 533 -15.69 24.02 -13.91
C PRO A 533 -15.75 23.51 -12.47
N ALA A 534 -16.39 22.36 -12.23
CA ALA A 534 -16.44 21.73 -10.91
C ALA A 534 -15.11 21.03 -10.57
N LEU A 535 -14.47 20.40 -11.54
CA LEU A 535 -13.14 19.81 -11.36
C LEU A 535 -12.08 20.86 -11.02
N LEU A 536 -12.14 22.06 -11.63
CA LEU A 536 -11.25 23.16 -11.30
C LEU A 536 -11.41 23.62 -9.84
N GLN A 537 -12.59 23.47 -9.23
CA GLN A 537 -12.77 23.75 -7.79
C GLN A 537 -12.01 22.77 -6.91
N MET A 538 -11.79 21.52 -7.36
CA MET A 538 -10.99 20.55 -6.62
C MET A 538 -9.49 20.89 -6.56
N LEU A 539 -9.01 21.84 -7.37
CA LEU A 539 -7.66 22.37 -7.21
C LEU A 539 -7.49 23.18 -5.90
N ASP A 540 -8.59 23.47 -5.21
CA ASP A 540 -8.62 24.06 -3.86
C ASP A 540 -9.14 23.06 -2.80
N ASP A 541 -9.16 21.76 -3.09
CA ASP A 541 -9.57 20.72 -2.14
C ASP A 541 -8.65 20.73 -0.90
N PRO A 542 -9.19 20.56 0.33
CA PRO A 542 -8.39 20.57 1.54
C PRO A 542 -7.38 19.41 1.63
N TYR A 543 -7.51 18.35 0.83
CA TYR A 543 -6.55 17.23 0.84
C TYR A 543 -5.55 17.35 -0.31
N LEU A 544 -4.25 17.26 -0.05
CA LEU A 544 -3.21 17.35 -1.09
C LEU A 544 -3.36 16.25 -2.12
N LEU A 545 -3.69 15.04 -1.67
CA LEU A 545 -3.89 13.89 -2.54
C LEU A 545 -5.02 14.13 -3.55
N ASN A 546 -6.15 14.70 -3.10
CA ASN A 546 -7.24 15.09 -3.98
C ASN A 546 -6.80 16.18 -4.97
N ARG A 547 -6.02 17.17 -4.52
CA ARG A 547 -5.46 18.21 -5.40
C ARG A 547 -4.50 17.64 -6.43
N GLN A 548 -3.69 16.63 -6.07
CA GLN A 548 -2.78 15.95 -7.02
C GLN A 548 -3.58 15.28 -8.13
N PHE A 549 -4.62 14.51 -7.78
CA PHE A 549 -5.48 13.86 -8.75
C PHE A 549 -6.29 14.87 -9.58
N ALA A 550 -6.77 15.95 -8.97
CA ALA A 550 -7.44 17.04 -9.67
C ALA A 550 -6.49 17.73 -10.68
N GLN A 551 -5.24 18.00 -10.28
CA GLN A 551 -4.21 18.56 -11.17
C GLN A 551 -4.02 17.66 -12.39
N VAL A 552 -3.71 16.38 -12.18
CA VAL A 552 -3.51 15.42 -13.29
C VAL A 552 -4.75 15.32 -14.18
N SER A 553 -5.94 15.31 -13.58
CA SER A 553 -7.22 15.20 -14.30
C SER A 553 -7.50 16.44 -15.17
N VAL A 554 -7.28 17.64 -14.62
CA VAL A 554 -7.42 18.90 -15.38
C VAL A 554 -6.41 18.95 -16.52
N GLU A 555 -5.13 18.64 -16.24
CA GLU A 555 -4.07 18.64 -17.27
C GLU A 555 -4.40 17.70 -18.43
N ARG A 556 -4.97 16.52 -18.13
CA ARG A 556 -5.41 15.56 -19.15
C ARG A 556 -6.57 16.10 -20.00
N LEU A 557 -7.54 16.79 -19.41
CA LEU A 557 -8.66 17.37 -20.15
C LEU A 557 -8.25 18.54 -21.04
N ILE A 558 -7.34 19.40 -20.55
CA ILE A 558 -6.94 20.61 -21.28
C ILE A 558 -5.70 20.41 -22.16
N GLY A 559 -5.01 19.26 -22.04
CA GLY A 559 -3.79 18.95 -22.78
C GLY A 559 -2.59 19.84 -22.43
N ALA A 560 -2.51 20.36 -21.21
CA ALA A 560 -1.44 21.26 -20.78
C ALA A 560 -1.13 21.11 -19.28
N GLN A 561 0.16 21.11 -18.92
CA GLN A 561 0.62 21.05 -17.53
C GLN A 561 0.29 22.35 -16.78
N LEU A 562 -0.30 22.25 -15.58
CA LEU A 562 -0.72 23.43 -14.82
C LEU A 562 0.45 24.18 -14.20
N ASP A 563 1.54 23.49 -13.84
CA ASP A 563 2.75 24.14 -13.32
C ASP A 563 3.41 25.02 -14.39
N LYS A 564 3.44 24.56 -15.65
CA LYS A 564 4.02 25.33 -16.76
C LYS A 564 3.13 26.47 -17.22
N ARG A 565 1.81 26.25 -17.29
CA ARG A 565 0.86 27.21 -17.86
C ARG A 565 0.37 28.25 -16.85
N PHE A 566 0.17 27.85 -15.60
CA PHE A 566 -0.44 28.67 -14.57
C PHE A 566 0.42 28.80 -13.32
N GLY A 567 1.56 28.11 -13.25
CA GLY A 567 2.39 28.07 -12.05
C GLY A 567 1.75 27.28 -10.90
N TYR A 568 0.71 26.46 -11.15
CA TYR A 568 0.02 25.74 -10.09
C TYR A 568 0.71 24.43 -9.73
N TRP A 569 0.86 24.19 -8.43
CA TRP A 569 1.21 22.89 -7.87
C TRP A 569 0.20 22.48 -6.80
N TYR A 570 -0.15 21.20 -6.75
CA TYR A 570 -1.15 20.68 -5.81
C TYR A 570 -0.82 20.95 -4.33
N TYR A 571 0.45 21.14 -3.99
CA TYR A 571 0.94 21.37 -2.63
C TYR A 571 1.05 22.85 -2.22
N MET A 572 0.59 23.78 -3.07
CA MET A 572 0.57 25.20 -2.74
C MET A 572 -0.31 25.51 -1.53
N THR A 573 0.06 26.53 -0.75
CA THR A 573 -0.80 27.03 0.34
C THR A 573 -2.08 27.63 -0.22
N GLU A 574 -3.10 27.78 0.62
CA GLU A 574 -4.40 28.34 0.21
C GLU A 574 -4.23 29.74 -0.40
N GLN A 575 -3.44 30.58 0.26
CA GLN A 575 -3.12 31.93 -0.19
C GLN A 575 -2.43 31.95 -1.57
N GLN A 576 -1.56 30.98 -1.86
CA GLN A 576 -0.87 30.87 -3.13
C GLN A 576 -1.80 30.37 -4.25
N ARG A 577 -2.60 29.34 -3.96
CA ARG A 577 -3.36 28.62 -4.99
C ARG A 577 -4.68 29.30 -5.38
N GLN A 578 -5.39 29.92 -4.43
CA GLN A 578 -6.72 30.49 -4.69
C GLN A 578 -6.77 31.50 -5.85
N PRO A 579 -5.86 32.49 -5.94
CA PRO A 579 -5.83 33.41 -7.07
C PRO A 579 -5.61 32.71 -8.41
N ILE A 580 -4.77 31.66 -8.44
CA ILE A 580 -4.48 30.89 -9.64
C ILE A 580 -5.70 30.07 -10.06
N VAL A 581 -6.36 29.39 -9.11
CA VAL A 581 -7.59 28.63 -9.36
C VAL A 581 -8.70 29.53 -9.89
N GLN A 582 -8.91 30.71 -9.29
CA GLN A 582 -9.89 31.69 -9.78
C GLN A 582 -9.55 32.18 -11.20
N SER A 583 -8.27 32.39 -11.52
CA SER A 583 -7.81 32.75 -12.87
C SER A 583 -8.09 31.63 -13.88
N MET A 584 -7.81 30.37 -13.51
CA MET A 584 -8.12 29.20 -14.33
C MET A 584 -9.62 29.05 -14.58
N GLN A 585 -10.46 29.25 -13.56
CA GLN A 585 -11.92 29.22 -13.71
C GLN A 585 -12.43 30.28 -14.69
N LYS A 586 -11.85 31.48 -14.68
CA LYS A 586 -12.20 32.54 -15.64
C LYS A 586 -11.76 32.23 -17.07
N THR A 587 -10.60 31.58 -17.23
CA THR A 587 -9.95 31.36 -18.53
C THR A 587 -10.40 30.06 -19.21
N LEU A 588 -10.67 29.03 -18.42
CA LEU A 588 -10.99 27.66 -18.89
C LEU A 588 -12.44 27.25 -18.60
N GLY A 589 -13.16 27.99 -17.75
CA GLY A 589 -14.53 27.68 -17.35
C GLY A 589 -15.61 28.32 -18.25
N GLN A 590 -15.20 29.06 -19.28
CA GLN A 590 -16.05 29.49 -20.40
C GLN A 590 -15.90 28.48 -21.54
#